data_AF-A0A6A4P8X5-F1
#
_entry.id   AF-A0A6A4P8X5-F1
#
_cell.length_a   1.000
_cell.length_b   1.000
_cell.length_c   1.000
_cell.angle_alpha   90.00
_cell.angle_beta   90.00
_cell.angle_gamma   90.00
#
_symmetry.space_group_name_H-M   'P 1'
#
loop_
_entity.id
_entity.type
_entity.pdbx_description
1 polymer ?
#
loop_
_entity_poly.entity_id
_entity_poly.type
_entity_poly.pdbx_seq_one_letter_code
_entity_poly.pdbx_strand_id
1 'polypeptide(L)'
;MLENFYRPNYIETMEFLPNDCLTHILSFTCPQEVCKFSLISSNMHSMADSDFVWENFLPLHYQDIVSRLVESLSFSSKKELFLTLCKPQLIDDGTKVISIS
;
A
#
# COMPACT_ATOMS: atom_id res chain seq x y z
N MET A 1 -12.60 -6.05 50.57
CA MET A 1 -13.54 -5.01 50.09
C MET A 1 -12.80 -4.22 49.02
N LEU A 2 -13.22 -4.46 47.78
CA LEU A 2 -12.91 -3.77 46.52
C LEU A 2 -11.42 -3.64 46.15
N GLU A 3 -10.91 -4.71 45.53
CA GLU A 3 -9.94 -4.58 44.45
C GLU A 3 -10.56 -3.70 43.37
N ASN A 4 -10.03 -2.49 43.22
CA ASN A 4 -10.31 -1.66 42.06
C ASN A 4 -9.56 -2.25 40.86
N PHE A 5 -10.09 -3.34 40.30
CA PHE A 5 -9.84 -3.72 38.91
C PHE A 5 -10.59 -2.75 37.99
N TYR A 6 -10.18 -1.48 37.98
CA TYR A 6 -10.44 -0.64 36.82
C TYR A 6 -9.46 -1.07 35.74
N ARG A 7 -9.76 -2.21 35.10
CA ARG A 7 -9.16 -2.56 33.82
C ARG A 7 -9.81 -1.58 32.85
N PRO A 8 -9.10 -0.56 32.32
CA PRO A 8 -9.68 0.22 31.26
C PRO A 8 -10.05 -0.79 30.18
N ASN A 9 -11.22 -0.64 29.58
CA ASN A 9 -11.50 -1.30 28.31
C ASN A 9 -10.51 -0.69 27.30
N TYR A 10 -9.27 -1.19 27.30
CA TYR A 10 -8.29 -0.89 26.29
C TYR A 10 -8.84 -1.53 25.03
N ILE A 11 -9.56 -0.72 24.25
CA ILE A 11 -9.55 -0.92 22.82
C ILE A 11 -8.10 -0.64 22.46
N GLU A 12 -7.25 -1.68 22.41
CA GLU A 12 -5.92 -1.57 21.83
C GLU A 12 -6.15 -1.29 20.35
N THR A 13 -6.16 -0.01 20.00
CA THR A 13 -6.27 0.43 18.62
C THR A 13 -4.97 0.08 17.91
N MET A 14 -5.05 -0.17 16.60
CA MET A 14 -3.87 -0.42 15.77
C MET A 14 -2.78 0.65 15.97
N GLU A 15 -3.16 1.88 16.28
CA GLU A 15 -2.27 3.03 16.50
C GLU A 15 -1.28 2.90 17.68
N PHE A 16 -1.43 1.91 18.56
CA PHE A 16 -0.45 1.64 19.62
C PHE A 16 0.78 0.87 19.13
N LEU A 17 0.70 0.25 17.95
CA LEU A 17 1.84 -0.44 17.36
C LEU A 17 2.85 0.58 16.80
N PRO A 18 4.16 0.27 16.83
CA PRO A 18 5.17 1.09 16.15
C PRO A 18 4.84 1.24 14.66
N ASN A 19 5.21 2.39 14.08
CA ASN A 19 4.88 2.69 12.69
C ASN A 19 5.41 1.63 11.72
N ASP A 20 6.62 1.12 11.94
CA ASP A 20 7.21 0.08 11.09
C ASP A 20 6.42 -1.24 11.17
N CYS A 21 5.94 -1.62 12.36
CA CYS A 21 5.13 -2.83 12.54
C CYS A 21 3.82 -2.75 11.77
N LEU A 22 3.12 -1.62 11.86
CA LEU A 22 1.87 -1.40 11.14
C LEU A 22 2.09 -1.31 9.63
N THR A 23 3.11 -0.60 9.18
CA THR A 23 3.47 -0.51 7.75
C THR A 23 3.76 -1.91 7.20
N HIS A 24 4.45 -2.75 7.97
CA HIS A 24 4.68 -4.16 7.64
C HIS A 24 3.40 -4.98 7.61
N ILE A 25 2.49 -4.82 8.58
CA ILE A 25 1.18 -5.49 8.57
C ILE A 25 0.39 -5.09 7.31
N LEU A 26 0.31 -3.79 7.01
CA LEU A 26 -0.42 -3.26 5.86
C LEU A 26 0.15 -3.80 4.54
N SER A 27 1.46 -4.01 4.43
CA SER A 27 2.09 -4.56 3.23
C SER A 27 1.74 -6.03 2.95
N PHE A 28 1.08 -6.73 3.87
CA PHE A 28 0.53 -8.08 3.66
C PHE A 28 -1.01 -8.12 3.58
N THR A 29 -1.68 -6.97 3.61
CA THR A 29 -3.13 -6.88 3.36
C THR A 29 -3.42 -6.75 1.86
N CYS A 30 -4.68 -6.59 1.45
CA CYS A 30 -4.98 -6.24 0.06
C CYS A 30 -5.06 -4.71 -0.12
N PRO A 31 -4.82 -4.19 -1.35
CA PRO A 31 -4.87 -2.76 -1.62
C PRO A 31 -6.18 -2.08 -1.18
N GLN A 32 -7.31 -2.78 -1.27
CA GLN A 32 -8.61 -2.27 -0.85
C GLN A 32 -8.68 -2.04 0.66
N GLU A 33 -8.10 -2.93 1.47
CA GLU A 33 -8.03 -2.75 2.92
C GLU A 33 -7.07 -1.61 3.28
N VAL A 34 -5.90 -1.51 2.64
CA VAL A 34 -4.97 -0.38 2.83
C VAL A 34 -5.67 0.97 2.61
N CYS A 35 -6.48 1.08 1.54
CA CYS A 35 -7.29 2.27 1.27
C CYS A 35 -8.36 2.56 2.34
N LYS A 36 -8.88 1.55 3.05
CA LYS A 36 -9.80 1.76 4.17
C LYS A 36 -9.03 2.22 5.41
N PHE A 37 -7.85 1.64 5.67
CA PHE A 37 -6.98 2.05 6.77
C PHE A 37 -6.56 3.51 6.65
N SER A 38 -6.27 3.99 5.44
CA SER A 38 -5.87 5.39 5.23
C SER A 38 -6.94 6.41 5.62
N LEU A 39 -8.21 6.00 5.77
CA LEU A 39 -9.31 6.86 6.16
C LEU A 39 -9.52 6.95 7.68
N ILE A 40 -8.81 6.15 8.47
CA ILE A 40 -9.00 6.08 9.92
C ILE A 40 -8.43 7.31 10.63
N SER A 41 -7.18 7.68 10.32
CA SER A 41 -6.48 8.81 10.92
C SER A 41 -5.35 9.31 10.02
N SER A 42 -4.79 10.49 10.31
CA SER A 42 -3.66 11.05 9.56
C SER A 42 -2.40 10.18 9.66
N ASN A 43 -2.16 9.55 10.82
CA ASN A 43 -1.04 8.62 10.98
C ASN A 43 -1.24 7.37 10.10
N MET A 44 -2.44 6.76 10.16
CA MET A 44 -2.77 5.62 9.32
C MET A 44 -2.69 5.96 7.83
N HIS A 45 -3.14 7.15 7.44
CA HIS A 45 -2.99 7.66 6.08
C HIS A 45 -1.53 7.67 5.64
N SER A 46 -0.64 8.28 6.44
CA SER A 46 0.78 8.38 6.10
C SER A 46 1.45 7.02 5.91
N MET A 47 1.03 6.02 6.69
CA MET A 47 1.65 4.69 6.68
C MET A 47 1.09 3.84 5.54
N ALA A 48 -0.23 3.90 5.33
CA ALA A 48 -0.92 3.28 4.22
C ALA A 48 -0.44 3.80 2.86
N ASP A 49 0.01 5.06 2.77
CA ASP A 49 0.53 5.67 1.54
C ASP A 49 2.05 5.46 1.34
N SER A 50 2.73 4.76 2.25
CA SER A 50 4.18 4.56 2.15
C SER A 50 4.56 3.62 1.00
N ASP A 51 5.68 3.91 0.35
CA ASP A 51 6.22 3.05 -0.72
C ASP A 51 6.54 1.63 -0.24
N PHE A 52 6.86 1.44 1.05
CA PHE A 52 7.07 0.12 1.62
C PHE A 52 5.81 -0.77 1.48
N VAL A 53 4.63 -0.21 1.73
CA VAL A 53 3.36 -0.94 1.59
C VAL A 53 3.09 -1.27 0.13
N TRP A 54 3.17 -0.26 -0.75
CA TRP A 54 2.79 -0.42 -2.15
C TRP A 54 3.79 -1.23 -2.98
N GLU A 55 5.04 -1.35 -2.55
CA GLU A 55 6.02 -2.25 -3.17
C GLU A 55 5.57 -3.70 -3.18
N ASN A 56 4.94 -4.18 -2.10
CA ASN A 56 4.45 -5.55 -2.01
C ASN A 56 3.27 -5.86 -2.95
N PHE A 57 2.59 -4.82 -3.47
CA PHE A 57 1.50 -4.98 -4.44
C PHE A 57 1.97 -4.90 -5.88
N LEU A 58 3.23 -4.51 -6.10
CA LEU A 58 3.82 -4.49 -7.42
C LEU A 58 4.37 -5.88 -7.79
N PRO A 59 4.41 -6.22 -9.10
CA PRO A 59 5.13 -7.39 -9.55
C PRO A 59 6.60 -7.32 -9.14
N LEU A 60 7.22 -8.46 -8.79
CA LEU A 60 8.63 -8.52 -8.37
C LEU A 60 9.60 -7.82 -9.35
N HIS A 61 9.29 -7.87 -10.65
CA HIS A 61 10.07 -7.27 -11.73
C HIS A 61 9.39 -6.03 -12.33
N TYR A 62 8.70 -5.23 -11.51
CA TYR A 62 7.99 -4.05 -12.00
C TYR A 62 8.91 -3.04 -12.70
N GLN A 63 10.19 -2.97 -12.32
CA GLN A 63 11.18 -2.09 -12.96
C GLN A 63 11.40 -2.47 -14.44
N ASP A 64 11.41 -3.77 -14.75
CA ASP A 64 11.50 -4.29 -16.12
C ASP A 64 10.20 -4.08 -16.91
N ILE A 65 9.06 -3.98 -16.22
CA ILE A 65 7.80 -3.58 -16.85
C ILE A 65 7.86 -2.10 -17.20
N VAL A 66 8.29 -1.26 -16.26
CA VAL A 66 8.39 0.20 -16.44
C VAL A 66 9.34 0.56 -17.58
N SER A 67 10.49 -0.09 -17.69
CA SER A 67 11.47 0.17 -18.75
C SER A 67 10.97 -0.17 -20.16
N ARG A 68 9.93 -1.01 -20.27
CA ARG A 68 9.34 -1.45 -21.55
C ARG A 68 8.05 -0.71 -21.90
N LEU A 69 7.59 0.21 -21.05
CA LEU A 69 6.44 1.06 -21.36
C LEU A 69 6.73 1.93 -22.58
N VAL A 70 5.73 2.03 -23.46
CA VAL A 70 5.82 2.91 -24.63
C VAL A 70 5.79 4.38 -24.20
N GLU A 71 4.93 4.71 -23.25
CA GLU A 71 4.87 6.04 -22.65
C GLU A 71 5.83 6.12 -21.46
N SER A 72 6.70 7.13 -21.46
CA SER A 72 7.53 7.44 -20.31
C SER A 72 6.64 7.93 -19.17
N LEU A 73 6.31 7.04 -18.25
CA LEU A 73 5.51 7.34 -17.07
C LEU A 73 6.42 7.83 -15.94
N SER A 74 6.29 9.10 -15.57
CA SER A 74 6.82 9.61 -14.31
C SER A 74 5.81 9.34 -13.20
N PHE A 75 6.21 8.60 -12.17
CA PHE A 75 5.43 8.39 -10.95
C PHE A 75 6.19 8.94 -9.75
N SER A 76 5.45 9.53 -8.83
CA SER A 76 5.94 10.14 -7.59
C SER A 76 5.96 9.17 -6.40
N SER A 77 5.28 8.02 -6.54
CA SER A 77 5.19 6.97 -5.52
C SER A 77 4.91 5.59 -6.14
N LYS A 78 5.16 4.52 -5.39
CA LYS A 78 4.80 3.14 -5.79
C LYS A 78 3.29 2.94 -5.80
N LYS A 79 2.53 3.69 -4.98
CA LYS A 79 1.07 3.75 -5.04
C LYS A 79 0.58 4.25 -6.40
N GLU A 80 1.14 5.35 -6.89
CA GLU A 80 0.81 5.90 -8.20
C GLU A 80 1.16 4.92 -9.33
N LEU A 81 2.31 4.26 -9.24
CA LEU A 81 2.69 3.21 -10.19
C LEU A 81 1.70 2.04 -10.16
N PHE A 82 1.31 1.56 -8.98
CA PHE A 82 0.32 0.48 -8.84
C PHE A 82 -0.99 0.86 -9.53
N LEU A 83 -1.55 2.04 -9.22
CA LEU A 83 -2.81 2.51 -9.80
C LEU A 83 -2.73 2.69 -11.33
N THR A 84 -1.55 3.05 -11.83
CA THR A 84 -1.28 3.16 -13.27
C THR A 84 -1.28 1.78 -13.93
N LEU A 85 -0.60 0.81 -13.34
CA LEU A 85 -0.53 -0.56 -13.84
C LEU A 85 -1.83 -1.34 -13.68
N CYS A 86 -2.75 -0.92 -12.80
CA CYS A 86 -4.11 -1.47 -12.76
C CYS A 86 -4.92 -1.17 -14.04
N LYS A 87 -4.49 -0.20 -14.83
CA LYS A 87 -5.04 0.09 -16.16
C LYS A 87 -4.17 -0.57 -17.22
N PRO A 88 -4.75 -1.03 -18.34
CA PRO A 88 -3.99 -1.57 -19.46
C PRO A 88 -2.92 -0.58 -19.94
N GLN A 89 -1.66 -1.00 -19.96
CA GLN A 89 -0.52 -0.24 -20.46
C GLN A 89 0.11 -0.92 -21.66
N LEU A 90 0.51 -0.13 -22.66
CA LEU A 90 1.25 -0.61 -23.82
C LEU A 90 2.73 -0.76 -23.50
N ILE A 91 3.30 -1.89 -23.90
CA ILE A 91 4.73 -2.20 -23.75
C ILE A 91 5.30 -2.77 -25.05
N ASP A 92 6.62 -2.91 -25.12
CA ASP A 92 7.35 -3.52 -26.24
C ASP A 92 6.94 -2.88 -27.59
N ASP A 93 7.15 -1.56 -27.73
CA ASP A 93 6.79 -0.75 -28.90
C ASP A 93 5.29 -0.85 -29.30
N GLY A 94 4.42 -1.12 -28.32
CA GLY A 94 2.97 -1.19 -28.51
C GLY A 94 2.48 -2.54 -29.02
N THR A 95 3.35 -3.55 -29.08
CA THR A 95 2.99 -4.90 -29.54
C THR A 95 2.32 -5.74 -28.45
N LYS A 96 2.41 -5.33 -27.18
CA LYS A 96 1.82 -6.03 -26.03
C LYS A 96 1.14 -5.07 -25.07
N VAL A 97 0.22 -5.60 -24.28
CA VAL A 97 -0.51 -4.89 -23.22
C VAL A 97 -0.31 -5.62 -21.90
N ILE A 98 -0.12 -4.88 -20.81
CA ILE A 98 -0.04 -5.41 -19.44
C ILE A 98 -0.95 -4.63 -18.50
N SER A 99 -1.49 -5.33 -17.51
CA SER A 99 -2.13 -4.74 -16.33
C SER A 99 -1.94 -5.66 -15.13
N ILE A 100 -1.87 -5.10 -13.93
CA ILE A 100 -1.85 -5.87 -12.68
C ILE A 100 -3.27 -5.91 -12.11
N SER A 101 -3.82 -7.11 -11.95
CA SER A 101 -5.18 -7.38 -11.45
C SER A 101 -5.20 -7.63 -9.96
#